data_AF-A0A0Q0CB98-F1
#
_entry.id   AF-A0A0Q0CB98-F1
#
_cell.length_a   1.000
_cell.length_b   1.000
_cell.length_c   1.000
_cell.angle_alpha   90.00
_cell.angle_beta   90.00
_cell.angle_gamma   90.00
#
_symmetry.space_group_name_H-M   'P 1'
#
loop_
_entity.id
_entity.type
_entity.pdbx_description
1 polymer ?
#
loop_
_entity_poly.entity_id
_entity_poly.type
_entity_poly.pdbx_seq_one_letter_code
_entity_poly.pdbx_strand_id
1 'polypeptide(L)'
;QTPILGLIVNRYLANKSHASAFYYTVAASLAFGSSRPQARLVVAADAPIDDKNRIIDEAYATQMADACRQKPADVIEARVEEKQTPAPLPFALLDLQVYMSKTHSIDAEKTLALTQALREKYKAITYNRSDCSYLSDEQFAEAPQTLSLLSEALPDLAGMFTEVNSERKSRAFDDSKVSAHTAIIPTAVKIDIAQLSGDERAVY
;
A
#
# COMPACT_ATOMS: atom_id res chain seq x y z
N GLN A 1 -25.03 12.03 2.08
CA GLN A 1 -24.74 12.19 0.64
C GLN A 1 -24.05 13.52 0.30
N THR A 2 -24.46 14.66 0.88
CA THR A 2 -23.88 15.99 0.60
C THR A 2 -22.35 16.11 0.77
N PRO A 3 -21.71 15.56 1.82
CA PRO A 3 -20.24 15.66 1.96
C PRO A 3 -19.46 14.93 0.87
N ILE A 4 -19.95 13.76 0.42
CA ILE A 4 -19.32 12.97 -0.65
C ILE A 4 -19.38 13.73 -1.98
N LEU A 5 -20.55 14.30 -2.30
CA LEU A 5 -20.68 15.17 -3.47
C LEU A 5 -19.73 16.36 -3.40
N GLY A 6 -19.59 16.97 -2.21
CA GLY A 6 -18.63 18.05 -1.97
C GLY A 6 -17.18 17.67 -2.30
N LEU A 7 -16.73 16.47 -1.91
CA LEU A 7 -15.38 15.99 -2.24
C LEU A 7 -15.16 15.86 -3.76
N ILE A 8 -16.16 15.34 -4.48
CA ILE A 8 -16.10 15.18 -5.94
C ILE A 8 -16.08 16.56 -6.62
N VAL A 9 -16.98 17.47 -6.22
CA VAL A 9 -17.05 18.83 -6.77
C VAL A 9 -15.75 19.59 -6.50
N ASN A 10 -15.21 19.52 -5.28
CA ASN A 10 -13.95 20.18 -4.94
C ASN A 10 -12.78 19.65 -5.77
N ARG A 11 -12.68 18.33 -5.97
CA ARG A 11 -11.65 17.76 -6.83
C ARG A 11 -11.83 18.17 -8.29
N TYR A 12 -13.07 18.19 -8.79
CA TYR A 12 -13.38 18.65 -10.14
C TYR A 12 -13.00 20.12 -10.35
N LEU A 13 -13.36 21.00 -9.41
CA LEU A 13 -13.01 22.42 -9.47
C LEU A 13 -11.50 22.63 -9.40
N ALA A 14 -10.80 21.93 -8.51
CA ALA A 14 -9.34 21.97 -8.42
C ALA A 14 -8.66 21.53 -9.72
N ASN A 15 -9.17 20.49 -10.37
CA ASN A 15 -8.68 20.06 -11.69
C ASN A 15 -9.01 21.07 -12.78
N LYS A 16 -10.20 21.67 -12.76
CA LYS A 16 -10.63 22.67 -13.74
C LYS A 16 -9.84 23.97 -13.63
N SER A 17 -9.47 24.38 -12.41
CA SER A 17 -8.63 25.55 -12.14
C SER A 17 -7.14 25.25 -12.22
N HIS A 18 -6.74 24.01 -12.51
CA HIS A 18 -5.33 23.66 -12.61
C HIS A 18 -4.73 24.31 -13.86
N ALA A 19 -3.73 25.16 -13.67
CA ALA A 19 -2.88 25.66 -14.73
C ALA A 19 -1.55 24.90 -14.70
N SER A 20 -1.19 24.28 -15.82
CA SER A 20 0.12 23.67 -15.98
C SER A 20 1.20 24.75 -15.99
N ALA A 21 2.30 24.48 -15.31
CA ALA A 21 3.48 25.35 -15.29
C ALA A 21 4.72 24.50 -15.53
N PHE A 22 5.70 25.08 -16.23
CA PHE A 22 7.00 24.47 -16.40
C PHE A 22 7.82 24.60 -15.13
N TYR A 23 8.62 23.57 -14.86
CA TYR A 23 9.67 23.63 -13.87
C TYR A 23 10.86 22.82 -14.38
N TYR A 24 12.02 23.12 -13.85
CA TYR A 24 13.29 22.59 -14.31
C TYR A 24 13.95 21.79 -13.18
N THR A 25 14.65 20.73 -13.56
CA THR A 25 15.46 19.94 -12.65
C THR A 25 16.84 19.75 -13.25
N VAL A 26 17.88 20.03 -12.47
CA VAL A 26 19.26 19.78 -12.88
C VAL A 26 19.70 18.45 -12.29
N ALA A 27 20.19 17.55 -13.14
CA ALA A 27 20.73 16.26 -12.75
C ALA A 27 22.11 16.06 -13.40
N ALA A 28 22.98 15.32 -12.71
CA ALA A 28 24.33 15.02 -13.14
C ALA A 28 24.59 13.51 -13.07
N SER A 29 25.20 12.98 -14.14
CA SER A 29 25.80 11.64 -14.13
C SER A 29 27.23 11.76 -13.62
N LEU A 30 27.50 11.28 -12.42
CA LEU A 30 28.82 11.39 -11.78
C LEU A 30 29.64 10.13 -12.08
N ALA A 31 30.91 10.26 -12.47
CA ALA A 31 31.79 9.11 -12.64
C ALA A 31 32.33 8.67 -11.27
N PHE A 32 32.05 7.43 -10.85
CA PHE A 32 32.52 6.89 -9.58
C PHE A 32 33.00 5.44 -9.77
N GLY A 33 34.32 5.26 -9.91
CA GLY A 33 34.90 3.97 -10.30
C GLY A 33 34.37 3.49 -11.65
N SER A 34 33.80 2.29 -11.71
CA SER A 34 33.11 1.75 -12.89
C SER A 34 31.63 2.14 -12.98
N SER A 35 31.09 2.83 -11.96
CA SER A 35 29.68 3.20 -11.87
C SER A 35 29.43 4.65 -12.31
N ARG A 36 28.18 4.93 -12.71
CA ARG A 36 27.72 6.27 -13.08
C ARG A 36 26.39 6.61 -12.38
N PRO A 37 26.40 6.89 -11.07
CA PRO A 37 25.20 7.30 -10.36
C PRO A 37 24.62 8.61 -10.90
N GLN A 38 23.29 8.73 -10.81
CA GLN A 38 22.56 9.97 -11.09
C GLN A 38 22.38 10.76 -9.79
N ALA A 39 22.85 12.00 -9.79
CA ALA A 39 22.63 12.95 -8.70
C ALA A 39 21.69 14.06 -9.17
N ARG A 40 20.83 14.58 -8.28
CA ARG A 40 20.01 15.75 -8.54
C ARG A 40 20.58 16.93 -7.77
N LEU A 41 20.53 18.12 -8.37
CA LEU A 41 20.93 19.36 -7.71
C LEU A 41 20.06 19.58 -6.47
N VAL A 42 20.72 19.84 -5.34
CA VAL A 42 20.07 20.39 -4.15
C VAL A 42 19.90 21.89 -4.40
N VAL A 43 18.65 22.33 -4.47
CA VAL A 43 18.31 23.72 -4.83
C VAL A 43 18.67 24.65 -3.68
N ALA A 44 19.39 25.74 -3.98
CA ALA A 44 19.76 26.75 -3.01
C ALA A 44 18.52 27.54 -2.52
N ALA A 45 18.58 28.08 -1.30
CA ALA A 45 17.46 28.79 -0.68
C ALA A 45 17.08 30.10 -1.40
N ASP A 46 18.02 30.70 -2.12
CA ASP A 46 17.87 31.93 -2.90
C ASP A 46 17.54 31.68 -4.38
N ALA A 47 17.36 30.41 -4.77
CA ALA A 47 17.02 30.04 -6.14
C ALA A 47 15.60 30.52 -6.53
N PRO A 48 15.35 30.80 -7.83
CA PRO A 48 14.02 31.08 -8.34
C PRO A 48 13.18 29.80 -8.35
N ILE A 49 12.46 29.55 -7.25
CA ILE A 49 11.63 28.37 -7.03
C ILE A 49 10.15 28.69 -6.84
N ASP A 50 9.29 27.70 -7.06
CA ASP A 50 7.90 27.74 -6.62
C ASP A 50 7.70 27.27 -5.17
N ASP A 51 6.43 27.25 -4.73
CA ASP A 51 5.98 26.78 -3.41
C ASP A 51 6.30 25.30 -3.12
N LYS A 52 6.75 24.54 -4.13
CA LYS A 52 7.13 23.12 -4.03
C LYS A 52 8.63 22.92 -4.16
N ASN A 53 9.43 23.98 -4.04
CA ASN A 53 10.89 23.97 -4.18
C ASN A 53 11.35 23.47 -5.56
N ARG A 54 10.59 23.75 -6.62
CA ARG A 54 10.96 23.42 -8.00
C ARG A 54 11.47 24.66 -8.70
N ILE A 55 12.57 24.57 -9.44
CA ILE A 55 13.16 25.69 -10.17
C ILE A 55 12.19 26.12 -11.28
N ILE A 56 11.82 27.39 -11.32
CA ILE A 56 10.88 27.94 -12.33
C ILE A 56 11.58 28.78 -13.40
N ASP A 57 12.87 29.02 -13.26
CA ASP A 57 13.70 29.78 -14.21
C ASP A 57 14.65 28.84 -14.98
N GLU A 58 14.49 28.80 -16.30
CA GLU A 58 15.32 28.01 -17.21
C GLU A 58 16.78 28.48 -17.28
N ALA A 59 16.99 29.80 -17.25
CA ALA A 59 18.31 30.39 -17.32
C ALA A 59 19.11 30.05 -16.06
N TYR A 60 18.47 30.11 -14.89
CA TYR A 60 19.07 29.64 -13.64
C TYR A 60 19.44 28.15 -13.72
N ALA A 61 18.52 27.29 -14.17
CA ALA A 61 18.79 25.85 -14.28
C ALA A 61 19.96 25.56 -15.24
N THR A 62 20.00 26.24 -16.39
CA THR A 62 21.08 26.11 -17.38
C THR A 62 22.40 26.62 -16.82
N GLN A 63 22.40 27.76 -16.12
CA GLN A 63 23.59 28.32 -15.49
C GLN A 63 24.18 27.36 -14.45
N MET A 64 23.34 26.73 -13.62
CA MET A 64 23.79 25.74 -12.64
C MET A 64 24.35 24.49 -13.32
N ALA A 65 23.69 24.01 -14.38
CA ALA A 65 24.16 22.86 -15.14
C ALA A 65 25.54 23.12 -15.78
N ASP A 66 25.73 24.28 -16.39
CA ASP A 66 27.01 24.67 -16.99
C ASP A 66 28.08 24.92 -15.92
N ALA A 67 27.71 25.53 -14.78
CA ALA A 67 28.61 25.74 -13.66
C ALA A 67 29.10 24.44 -13.03
N CYS A 68 28.35 23.34 -13.13
CA CYS A 68 28.75 22.02 -12.63
C CYS A 68 29.37 21.11 -13.70
N ARG A 69 29.22 21.44 -15.00
CA ARG A 69 29.65 20.57 -16.10
C ARG A 69 31.15 20.30 -16.05
N GLN A 70 31.53 19.02 -16.13
CA GLN A 70 32.92 18.54 -16.13
C GLN A 70 33.76 18.97 -14.92
N LYS A 71 33.12 19.41 -13.83
CA LYS A 71 33.81 19.71 -12.57
C LYS A 71 33.94 18.45 -11.70
N PRO A 72 34.99 18.35 -10.88
CA PRO A 72 35.09 17.32 -9.86
C PRO A 72 33.95 17.47 -8.85
N ALA A 73 33.53 16.35 -8.26
CA ALA A 73 32.53 16.31 -7.20
C ALA A 73 33.09 15.51 -6.03
N ASP A 74 32.97 16.08 -4.83
CA ASP A 74 33.39 15.43 -3.59
C ASP A 74 32.16 14.90 -2.83
N VAL A 75 32.29 13.71 -2.24
CA VAL A 75 31.26 13.15 -1.36
C VAL A 75 31.42 13.80 0.00
N ILE A 76 30.50 14.68 0.36
CA ILE A 76 30.49 15.38 1.65
C ILE A 76 29.95 14.45 2.76
N GLU A 77 29.03 13.56 2.41
CA GLU A 77 28.39 12.65 3.35
C GLU A 77 27.92 11.35 2.65
N ALA A 78 28.13 10.22 3.32
CA ALA A 78 27.58 8.93 2.91
C ALA A 78 27.02 8.21 4.15
N ARG A 79 25.76 7.77 4.07
CA ARG A 79 25.09 7.03 5.14
C ARG A 79 24.42 5.79 4.56
N VAL A 80 24.49 4.69 5.31
CA VAL A 80 23.71 3.49 5.06
C VAL A 80 22.73 3.35 6.21
N GLU A 81 21.44 3.37 5.90
CA GLU A 81 20.37 3.21 6.87
C GLU A 81 19.67 1.88 6.62
N GLU A 82 19.59 1.03 7.64
CA GLU A 82 18.71 -0.13 7.58
C GLU A 82 17.26 0.34 7.69
N LYS A 83 16.47 0.07 6.64
CA LYS A 83 15.04 0.38 6.61
C LYS A 83 14.26 -0.92 6.58
N GLN A 84 13.34 -1.08 7.52
CA GLN A 84 12.40 -2.20 7.56
C GLN A 84 10.99 -1.69 7.26
N THR A 85 10.33 -2.33 6.31
CA THR A 85 8.91 -2.08 6.04
C THR A 85 8.10 -3.25 6.61
N PRO A 86 7.25 -3.03 7.63
CA PRO A 86 6.45 -4.11 8.18
C PRO A 86 5.39 -4.54 7.16
N ALA A 87 4.89 -5.78 7.31
CA ALA A 87 3.75 -6.24 6.55
C ALA A 87 2.53 -5.30 6.76
N PRO A 88 1.66 -5.15 5.74
CA PRO A 88 0.36 -4.52 5.88
C PRO A 88 -0.46 -5.17 6.99
N LEU A 89 -1.41 -4.43 7.56
CA LEU A 89 -2.38 -5.02 8.47
C LEU A 89 -3.40 -5.87 7.70
N PRO A 90 -4.05 -6.84 8.35
CA PRO A 90 -5.26 -7.48 7.85
C PRO A 90 -6.34 -6.48 7.45
N PHE A 91 -7.26 -6.90 6.58
CA PHE A 91 -8.24 -6.00 6.01
C PHE A 91 -9.36 -5.61 6.98
N ALA A 92 -9.65 -4.31 7.06
CA ALA A 92 -11.00 -3.83 7.34
C ALA A 92 -11.82 -3.79 6.04
N LEU A 93 -13.15 -3.66 6.13
CA LEU A 93 -14.02 -3.69 4.93
C LEU A 93 -13.64 -2.64 3.89
N LEU A 94 -13.37 -1.40 4.33
CA LEU A 94 -13.04 -0.31 3.41
C LEU A 94 -11.71 -0.57 2.68
N ASP A 95 -10.70 -1.10 3.39
CA ASP A 95 -9.42 -1.44 2.81
C ASP A 95 -9.55 -2.56 1.77
N LEU A 96 -10.35 -3.59 2.08
CA LEU A 96 -10.64 -4.67 1.14
C LEU A 96 -11.37 -4.16 -0.10
N GLN A 97 -12.38 -3.30 0.06
CA GLN A 97 -13.10 -2.68 -1.07
C GLN A 97 -12.16 -1.87 -1.97
N VAL A 98 -11.24 -1.09 -1.38
CA VAL A 98 -10.24 -0.33 -2.13
C VAL A 98 -9.26 -1.27 -2.84
N TYR A 99 -8.83 -2.34 -2.18
CA TYR A 99 -7.94 -3.34 -2.76
C TYR A 99 -8.60 -4.00 -3.97
N MET A 100 -9.79 -4.58 -3.80
CA MET A 100 -10.52 -5.28 -4.86
C MET A 100 -10.89 -4.38 -6.04
N SER A 101 -11.19 -3.10 -5.78
CA SER A 101 -11.42 -2.12 -6.84
C SER A 101 -10.16 -1.87 -7.68
N LYS A 102 -8.99 -1.78 -7.03
CA LYS A 102 -7.71 -1.53 -7.71
C LYS A 102 -7.18 -2.76 -8.45
N THR A 103 -7.28 -3.95 -7.87
CA THR A 103 -6.63 -5.16 -8.40
C THR A 103 -7.55 -6.01 -9.27
N HIS A 104 -8.86 -6.00 -8.99
CA HIS A 104 -9.84 -6.86 -9.67
C HIS A 104 -10.97 -6.09 -10.37
N SER A 105 -10.98 -4.75 -10.32
CA SER A 105 -12.07 -3.91 -10.86
C SER A 105 -13.45 -4.27 -10.30
N ILE A 106 -13.49 -4.80 -9.07
CA ILE A 106 -14.73 -5.10 -8.34
C ILE A 106 -15.09 -3.87 -7.51
N ASP A 107 -16.29 -3.33 -7.70
CA ASP A 107 -16.75 -2.18 -6.93
C ASP A 107 -17.06 -2.53 -5.47
N ALA A 108 -17.20 -1.50 -4.64
CA ALA A 108 -17.38 -1.64 -3.20
C ALA A 108 -18.66 -2.40 -2.81
N GLU A 109 -19.75 -2.21 -3.56
CA GLU A 109 -21.05 -2.85 -3.27
C GLU A 109 -20.97 -4.35 -3.58
N LYS A 110 -20.36 -4.71 -4.71
CA LYS A 110 -20.10 -6.09 -5.09
C LYS A 110 -19.14 -6.77 -4.12
N THR A 111 -18.05 -6.12 -3.68
CA THR A 111 -17.17 -6.67 -2.64
C THR A 111 -17.92 -6.93 -1.33
N LEU A 112 -18.81 -6.02 -0.91
CA LEU A 112 -19.63 -6.25 0.30
C LEU A 112 -20.56 -7.46 0.13
N ALA A 113 -21.21 -7.60 -1.02
CA ALA A 113 -22.07 -8.75 -1.31
C ALA A 113 -21.29 -10.08 -1.30
N LEU A 114 -20.10 -10.11 -1.91
CA LEU A 114 -19.24 -11.29 -1.94
C LEU A 114 -18.75 -11.69 -0.54
N THR A 115 -18.31 -10.72 0.26
CA THR A 115 -17.92 -11.00 1.66
C THR A 115 -19.12 -11.44 2.52
N GLN A 116 -20.33 -10.94 2.24
CA GLN A 116 -21.55 -11.41 2.90
C GLN A 116 -21.80 -12.89 2.59
N ALA A 117 -21.66 -13.30 1.32
CA ALA A 117 -21.78 -14.70 0.91
C ALA A 117 -20.72 -15.58 1.57
N LEU A 118 -19.43 -15.18 1.53
CA LEU A 118 -18.33 -15.87 2.20
C LEU A 118 -18.60 -16.05 3.70
N ARG A 119 -19.12 -15.03 4.37
CA ARG A 119 -19.44 -15.09 5.80
C ARG A 119 -20.66 -15.94 6.11
N GLU A 120 -21.76 -15.77 5.39
CA GLU A 120 -23.05 -16.35 5.78
C GLU A 120 -23.25 -17.77 5.23
N LYS A 121 -22.94 -17.97 3.95
CA LYS A 121 -23.14 -19.24 3.25
C LYS A 121 -22.02 -20.23 3.57
N TYR A 122 -20.77 -19.77 3.51
CA TYR A 122 -19.60 -20.64 3.63
C TYR A 122 -18.96 -20.61 5.03
N LYS A 123 -19.32 -19.63 5.86
CA LYS A 123 -18.64 -19.34 7.14
C LYS A 123 -17.13 -19.16 6.98
N ALA A 124 -16.65 -18.80 5.79
CA ALA A 124 -15.25 -18.84 5.40
C ALA A 124 -14.42 -17.73 6.07
N ILE A 125 -15.04 -16.58 6.34
CA ILE A 125 -14.38 -15.41 6.93
C ILE A 125 -15.05 -14.96 8.23
N THR A 126 -14.34 -14.14 9.01
CA THR A 126 -14.85 -13.42 10.19
C THR A 126 -15.86 -12.33 9.78
N TYR A 127 -16.36 -11.56 10.76
CA TYR A 127 -17.38 -10.54 10.52
C TYR A 127 -16.98 -9.55 9.41
N ASN A 128 -17.78 -9.49 8.34
CA ASN A 128 -17.41 -8.83 7.08
C ASN A 128 -17.63 -7.31 7.05
N ARG A 129 -18.23 -6.72 8.10
CA ARG A 129 -18.46 -5.27 8.21
C ARG A 129 -17.60 -4.62 9.29
N SER A 130 -16.39 -5.14 9.46
CA SER A 130 -15.42 -4.62 10.43
C SER A 130 -14.74 -3.35 9.93
N ASP A 131 -14.55 -2.39 10.83
CA ASP A 131 -13.73 -1.19 10.65
C ASP A 131 -12.32 -1.33 11.27
N CYS A 132 -12.02 -2.50 11.85
CA CYS A 132 -10.77 -2.79 12.53
C CYS A 132 -9.83 -3.61 11.63
N SER A 133 -8.54 -3.27 11.65
CA SER A 133 -7.46 -3.99 10.96
C SER A 133 -6.59 -4.82 11.92
N TYR A 134 -7.02 -5.00 13.17
CA TYR A 134 -6.30 -5.73 14.22
C TYR A 134 -7.02 -7.04 14.59
N LEU A 135 -6.26 -7.96 15.15
CA LEU A 135 -6.66 -9.29 15.58
C LEU A 135 -6.44 -9.42 17.08
N SER A 136 -7.19 -10.33 17.70
CA SER A 136 -7.07 -10.63 19.13
C SER A 136 -5.99 -11.66 19.44
N ASP A 137 -5.63 -11.75 20.72
CA ASP A 137 -4.71 -12.78 21.21
C ASP A 137 -5.28 -14.20 21.07
N GLU A 138 -6.60 -14.35 21.14
CA GLU A 138 -7.29 -15.62 20.88
C GLU A 138 -7.11 -16.05 19.41
N GLN A 139 -7.26 -15.12 18.46
CA GLN A 139 -7.03 -15.40 17.04
C GLN A 139 -5.57 -15.73 16.74
N PHE A 140 -4.62 -15.22 17.53
CA PHE A 140 -3.22 -15.64 17.43
C PHE A 140 -3.06 -17.12 17.80
N ALA A 141 -3.71 -17.57 18.87
CA ALA A 141 -3.68 -18.98 19.29
C ALA A 141 -4.34 -19.92 18.26
N GLU A 142 -5.36 -19.45 17.53
CA GLU A 142 -6.05 -20.20 16.46
C GLU A 142 -5.32 -20.17 15.10
N ALA A 143 -4.31 -19.31 14.93
CA ALA A 143 -3.63 -19.09 13.66
C ALA A 143 -3.02 -20.38 13.05
N PRO A 144 -2.35 -21.28 13.82
CA PRO A 144 -1.80 -22.52 13.25
C PRO A 144 -2.88 -23.40 12.60
N GLN A 145 -4.05 -23.53 13.25
CA GLN A 145 -5.16 -24.33 12.73
C GLN A 145 -5.75 -23.69 11.46
N THR A 146 -5.92 -22.36 11.48
CA THR A 146 -6.42 -21.60 10.32
C THR A 146 -5.49 -21.75 9.12
N LEU A 147 -4.18 -21.64 9.31
CA LEU A 147 -3.17 -21.81 8.26
C LEU A 147 -3.17 -23.25 7.68
N SER A 148 -3.33 -24.26 8.53
CA SER A 148 -3.42 -25.66 8.08
C SER A 148 -4.63 -25.88 7.16
N LEU A 149 -5.81 -25.38 7.54
CA LEU A 149 -7.03 -25.52 6.75
C LEU A 149 -6.97 -24.69 5.45
N LEU A 150 -6.32 -23.53 5.47
CA LEU A 150 -6.04 -22.76 4.26
C LEU A 150 -5.14 -23.51 3.28
N SER A 151 -4.11 -24.19 3.79
CA SER A 151 -3.22 -25.02 2.96
C SER A 151 -3.98 -26.16 2.27
N GLU A 152 -4.94 -26.79 2.94
CA GLU A 152 -5.82 -27.79 2.34
C GLU A 152 -6.78 -27.20 1.30
N ALA A 153 -7.38 -26.05 1.60
CA ALA A 153 -8.39 -25.42 0.75
C ALA A 153 -7.78 -24.79 -0.51
N LEU A 154 -6.59 -24.21 -0.39
CA LEU A 154 -5.88 -23.49 -1.45
C LEU A 154 -4.55 -24.18 -1.77
N PRO A 155 -4.58 -25.34 -2.46
CA PRO A 155 -3.38 -26.12 -2.73
C PRO A 155 -2.33 -25.35 -3.56
N ASP A 156 -2.79 -24.43 -4.42
CA ASP A 156 -1.91 -23.54 -5.20
C ASP A 156 -1.06 -22.61 -4.31
N LEU A 157 -1.48 -22.37 -3.07
CA LEU A 157 -0.82 -21.50 -2.08
C LEU A 157 -0.30 -22.28 -0.86
N ALA A 158 -0.43 -23.61 -0.86
CA ALA A 158 -0.09 -24.46 0.30
C ALA A 158 1.34 -24.21 0.81
N GLY A 159 2.31 -24.09 -0.09
CA GLY A 159 3.71 -23.79 0.24
C GLY A 159 3.87 -22.50 1.05
N MET A 160 3.11 -21.46 0.71
CA MET A 160 3.14 -20.18 1.43
C MET A 160 2.65 -20.36 2.87
N PHE A 161 1.56 -21.10 3.08
CA PHE A 161 1.00 -21.28 4.43
C PHE A 161 1.87 -22.19 5.30
N THR A 162 2.55 -23.18 4.72
CA THR A 162 3.45 -24.07 5.47
C THR A 162 4.77 -23.42 5.87
N GLU A 163 5.24 -22.42 5.13
CA GLU A 163 6.48 -21.69 5.44
C GLU A 163 6.28 -20.55 6.45
N VAL A 164 5.04 -20.17 6.75
CA VAL A 164 4.73 -19.13 7.73
C VAL A 164 5.08 -19.61 9.13
N ASN A 165 5.93 -18.85 9.82
CA ASN A 165 6.16 -19.04 11.25
C ASN A 165 4.95 -18.54 12.04
N SER A 166 4.07 -19.47 12.44
CA SER A 166 2.87 -19.19 13.22
C SER A 166 3.14 -18.74 14.67
N GLU A 167 4.35 -18.94 15.19
CA GLU A 167 4.75 -18.47 16.52
C GLU A 167 5.13 -16.97 16.53
N ARG A 168 5.27 -16.36 15.35
CA ARG A 168 5.61 -14.94 15.23
C ARG A 168 4.36 -14.07 15.42
N LYS A 169 4.23 -13.49 16.61
CA LYS A 169 3.19 -12.48 16.88
C LYS A 169 3.56 -11.13 16.26
N SER A 170 2.92 -10.78 15.15
CA SER A 170 3.11 -9.50 14.47
C SER A 170 2.33 -8.36 15.15
N ARG A 171 2.55 -7.13 14.71
CA ARG A 171 1.79 -5.94 15.16
C ARG A 171 0.28 -6.02 14.87
N ALA A 172 -0.17 -6.98 14.07
CA ALA A 172 -1.60 -7.18 13.80
C ALA A 172 -2.35 -7.74 15.00
N PHE A 173 -1.68 -8.47 15.91
CA PHE A 173 -2.29 -9.03 17.11
C PHE A 173 -2.09 -8.07 18.27
N ASP A 174 -3.12 -7.27 18.55
CA ASP A 174 -3.08 -6.18 19.56
C ASP A 174 -4.49 -5.91 20.08
N ASP A 175 -4.86 -6.58 21.18
CA ASP A 175 -6.19 -6.46 21.82
C ASP A 175 -6.55 -5.01 22.17
N SER A 176 -5.56 -4.15 22.44
CA SER A 176 -5.81 -2.74 22.79
C SER A 176 -6.35 -1.90 21.62
N LYS A 177 -6.23 -2.41 20.39
CA LYS A 177 -6.68 -1.75 19.15
C LYS A 177 -7.86 -2.45 18.48
N VAL A 178 -8.34 -3.54 19.05
CA VAL A 178 -9.56 -4.21 18.60
C VAL A 178 -10.77 -3.34 18.98
N SER A 179 -11.69 -3.13 18.02
CA SER A 179 -12.95 -2.41 18.26
C SER A 179 -14.05 -3.39 18.68
N ALA A 180 -15.30 -3.18 18.25
CA ALA A 180 -16.37 -4.16 18.45
C ALA A 180 -16.10 -5.48 17.68
N HIS A 181 -15.28 -5.42 16.64
CA HIS A 181 -14.91 -6.54 15.80
C HIS A 181 -13.41 -6.53 15.50
N THR A 182 -12.89 -7.69 15.12
CA THR A 182 -11.51 -7.85 14.62
C THR A 182 -11.49 -7.74 13.10
N ALA A 183 -10.30 -7.79 12.51
CA ALA A 183 -10.15 -7.74 11.06
C ALA A 183 -10.83 -8.91 10.33
N ILE A 184 -11.06 -8.70 9.04
CA ILE A 184 -11.61 -9.70 8.13
C ILE A 184 -10.48 -10.69 7.78
N ILE A 185 -10.57 -11.90 8.31
CA ILE A 185 -9.64 -13.00 8.05
C ILE A 185 -10.41 -14.29 7.76
N PRO A 186 -9.78 -15.27 7.11
CA PRO A 186 -10.31 -16.63 7.06
C PRO A 186 -10.53 -17.20 8.47
N THR A 187 -11.48 -18.11 8.58
CA THR A 187 -11.75 -18.86 9.81
C THR A 187 -11.21 -20.28 9.71
N ALA A 188 -11.10 -20.97 10.85
CA ALA A 188 -10.75 -22.38 10.91
C ALA A 188 -11.90 -23.32 10.48
N VAL A 189 -12.52 -23.05 9.33
CA VAL A 189 -13.57 -23.87 8.72
C VAL A 189 -13.04 -24.47 7.42
N LYS A 190 -13.24 -25.78 7.24
CA LYS A 190 -12.91 -26.44 5.98
C LYS A 190 -13.89 -25.99 4.90
N ILE A 191 -13.37 -25.34 3.86
CA ILE A 191 -14.16 -24.88 2.73
C ILE A 191 -13.77 -25.61 1.46
N ASP A 192 -14.76 -25.84 0.61
CA ASP A 192 -14.56 -26.37 -0.74
C ASP A 192 -14.50 -25.20 -1.72
N ILE A 193 -13.29 -24.77 -2.09
CA ILE A 193 -13.05 -23.64 -2.99
C ILE A 193 -13.70 -23.85 -4.36
N ALA A 194 -13.95 -25.09 -4.78
CA ALA A 194 -14.63 -25.38 -6.05
C ALA A 194 -16.09 -24.89 -6.08
N GLN A 195 -16.70 -24.62 -4.91
CA GLN A 195 -18.05 -24.07 -4.78
C GLN A 195 -18.09 -22.54 -4.79
N LEU A 196 -16.93 -21.88 -4.78
CA LEU A 196 -16.84 -20.43 -4.89
C LEU A 196 -16.88 -20.02 -6.36
N SER A 197 -17.63 -18.98 -6.67
CA SER A 197 -17.49 -18.27 -7.95
C SER A 197 -16.09 -17.67 -8.08
N GLY A 198 -15.71 -17.29 -9.31
CA GLY A 198 -14.41 -16.66 -9.56
C GLY A 198 -14.19 -15.39 -8.72
N ASP A 199 -15.24 -14.58 -8.54
CA ASP A 199 -15.15 -13.37 -7.71
C ASP A 199 -15.12 -13.68 -6.21
N GLU A 200 -15.86 -14.69 -5.73
CA GLU A 200 -15.77 -15.13 -4.33
C GLU A 200 -14.38 -15.69 -4.01
N ARG A 201 -13.80 -16.47 -4.93
CA ARG A 201 -12.42 -16.97 -4.82
C ARG A 201 -11.37 -15.86 -4.91
N ALA A 202 -11.65 -14.76 -5.61
CA ALA A 202 -10.74 -13.62 -5.68
C ALA A 202 -10.79 -12.76 -4.41
N VAL A 203 -11.95 -12.66 -3.76
CA VAL A 203 -12.11 -11.95 -2.47
C VAL A 203 -11.57 -12.76 -1.30
N TYR A 204 -11.73 -14.09 -1.33
CA TYR A 204 -11.24 -15.02 -0.32
C TYR A 204 -9.73 -15.24 -0.42
#